data_AF-A0A7D8Z344-F1
#
_entry.id   AF-A0A7D8Z344-F1
#
_cell.length_a   1.000
_cell.length_b   1.000
_cell.length_c   1.000
_cell.angle_alpha   90.00
_cell.angle_beta   90.00
_cell.angle_gamma   90.00
#
_symmetry.space_group_name_H-M   'P 1'
#
loop_
_entity.id
_entity.type
_entity.pdbx_description
1 polymer ?
#
loop_
_entity_poly.entity_id
_entity_poly.type
_entity_poly.pdbx_seq_one_letter_code
_entity_poly.pdbx_strand_id
1 'polypeptide(L)'
;MMLSYENRPAMGQNASTTPDVLPISASTPSSSKTMNRTSADKSQSASNHSHIWLVTGPAGCGKSTVAQSIANALKLPFIEGDEFHPPANVEKMSKGIPLTDADRWDWLTTLREEALRQLVDS
;
A
#
# COMPACT_ATOMS: atom_id res chain seq x y z
N MET A 1 -7.35 4.32 34.94
CA MET A 1 -6.14 5.18 34.98
C MET A 1 -6.21 6.11 33.78
N MET A 2 -5.91 7.39 33.99
CA MET A 2 -6.19 8.56 33.14
C MET A 2 -5.73 8.47 31.66
N LEU A 3 -6.50 9.15 30.80
CA LEU A 3 -6.12 9.61 29.47
C LEU A 3 -5.15 10.80 29.58
N SER A 4 -4.12 10.85 28.74
CA SER A 4 -3.43 12.10 28.36
C SER A 4 -2.97 12.04 26.90
N TYR A 5 -3.64 12.81 26.05
CA TYR A 5 -3.21 13.24 24.72
C TYR A 5 -2.61 14.64 24.84
N GLU A 6 -1.34 14.83 24.52
CA GLU A 6 -0.69 16.15 24.36
C GLU A 6 0.08 16.10 23.03
N ASN A 7 -0.46 16.64 21.93
CA ASN A 7 -0.51 18.05 21.51
C ASN A 7 0.87 18.66 21.15
N ARG A 8 1.16 18.72 19.84
CA ARG A 8 2.21 19.57 19.24
C ARG A 8 1.70 21.01 19.10
N PRO A 9 2.61 22.00 19.09
CA PRO A 9 2.46 23.09 18.13
C PRO A 9 3.73 23.32 17.29
N ALA A 10 3.51 23.60 16.00
CA ALA A 10 4.48 24.12 15.04
C ALA A 10 4.35 25.65 14.94
N MET A 11 5.46 26.38 14.93
CA MET A 11 5.54 27.81 14.61
C MET A 11 6.91 28.15 14.00
N GLY A 12 6.90 28.96 12.93
CA GLY A 12 8.10 29.51 12.28
C GLY A 12 7.83 29.95 10.82
N GLN A 13 7.08 31.04 10.60
CA GLN A 13 7.58 32.40 10.25
C GLN A 13 7.86 32.64 8.74
N ASN A 14 6.85 33.20 8.07
CA ASN A 14 6.78 34.36 7.16
C ASN A 14 8.07 34.89 6.47
N ALA A 15 8.01 35.06 5.14
CA ALA A 15 8.70 36.14 4.43
C ALA A 15 7.96 36.51 3.11
N SER A 16 7.48 37.76 3.04
CA SER A 16 6.92 38.41 1.85
C SER A 16 7.98 39.29 1.20
N THR A 17 8.23 39.15 -0.12
CA THR A 17 8.85 40.22 -0.93
C THR A 17 8.46 40.13 -2.41
N THR A 18 7.64 41.08 -2.85
CA THR A 18 7.57 41.68 -4.20
C THR A 18 7.34 43.18 -3.93
N PRO A 19 7.84 44.15 -4.73
CA PRO A 19 7.67 44.20 -6.19
C PRO A 19 8.81 44.88 -6.99
N ASP A 20 8.82 44.72 -8.32
CA ASP A 20 9.28 45.79 -9.22
C ASP A 20 8.69 45.60 -10.63
N VAL A 21 8.36 46.71 -11.30
CA VAL A 21 7.51 46.75 -12.51
C VAL A 21 8.15 47.60 -13.62
N LEU A 22 7.91 47.18 -14.88
CA LEU A 22 7.85 47.92 -16.18
C LEU A 22 9.10 47.93 -17.09
N PRO A 23 9.00 48.14 -18.46
CA PRO A 23 7.81 48.35 -19.32
C PRO A 23 7.76 47.54 -20.66
N ILE A 24 6.52 47.44 -21.19
CA ILE A 24 6.01 47.59 -22.57
C ILE A 24 6.93 47.25 -23.78
N SER A 25 6.47 46.33 -24.64
CA SER A 25 6.58 46.45 -26.10
C SER A 25 5.44 45.69 -26.80
N ALA A 26 4.62 46.43 -27.52
CA ALA A 26 3.57 45.91 -28.40
C ALA A 26 4.17 45.58 -29.76
N SER A 27 3.92 44.37 -30.27
CA SER A 27 4.03 44.05 -31.69
C SER A 27 3.16 42.83 -32.04
N THR A 28 1.94 43.08 -32.51
CA THR A 28 1.31 42.27 -33.56
C THR A 28 2.05 42.53 -34.87
N PRO A 29 2.17 41.57 -35.81
CA PRO A 29 1.01 40.97 -36.45
C PRO A 29 1.13 39.48 -36.84
N SER A 30 -0.04 38.89 -37.10
CA SER A 30 -0.32 37.96 -38.21
C SER A 30 0.66 36.81 -38.50
N SER A 31 0.22 35.57 -38.28
CA SER A 31 -0.09 34.68 -39.41
C SER A 31 -0.61 33.33 -38.91
N SER A 32 -1.70 32.91 -39.55
CA SER A 32 -2.28 31.58 -39.55
C SER A 32 -1.23 30.46 -39.63
N LYS A 33 -1.26 29.55 -38.66
CA LYS A 33 -0.76 28.18 -38.87
C LYS A 33 -1.73 27.20 -38.23
N THR A 34 -2.66 26.73 -39.06
CA THR A 34 -3.30 25.43 -38.90
C THR A 34 -2.19 24.40 -38.74
N MET A 35 -1.95 23.93 -37.53
CA MET A 35 -1.14 22.74 -37.29
C MET A 35 -1.92 21.84 -36.36
N ASN A 36 -2.42 20.78 -36.99
CA ASN A 36 -2.99 19.59 -36.43
C ASN A 36 -2.42 19.32 -35.03
N ARG A 37 -3.29 19.41 -34.01
CA ARG A 37 -3.08 18.58 -32.83
C ARG A 37 -3.23 17.15 -33.31
N THR A 38 -2.13 16.55 -33.73
CA THR A 38 -1.97 15.11 -33.69
C THR A 38 -2.33 14.74 -32.27
N SER A 39 -3.51 14.15 -32.10
CA SER A 39 -3.93 13.51 -30.87
C SER A 39 -2.82 12.54 -30.51
N ALA A 40 -1.92 12.98 -29.63
CA ALA A 40 -1.07 12.08 -28.89
C ALA A 40 -2.04 11.21 -28.11
N ASP A 41 -2.35 10.06 -28.68
CA ASP A 41 -3.03 8.96 -28.06
C ASP A 41 -2.22 8.59 -26.81
N LYS A 42 -2.50 9.29 -25.71
CA LYS A 42 -2.26 8.76 -24.38
C LYS A 42 -3.38 7.75 -24.16
N SER A 43 -3.29 6.62 -24.83
CA SER A 43 -3.92 5.38 -24.39
C SER A 43 -3.24 5.02 -23.06
N GLN A 44 -3.70 5.67 -21.99
CA GLN A 44 -3.37 5.28 -20.63
C GLN A 44 -3.91 3.87 -20.44
N SER A 45 -3.04 2.88 -20.65
CA SER A 45 -3.22 1.52 -20.16
C SER A 45 -3.62 1.64 -18.69
N ALA A 46 -4.86 1.28 -18.37
CA ALA A 46 -5.33 1.26 -17.00
C ALA A 46 -4.41 0.33 -16.21
N SER A 47 -3.65 0.87 -15.27
CA SER A 47 -2.81 0.08 -14.37
C SER A 47 -3.72 -0.82 -13.54
N ASN A 48 -3.73 -2.12 -13.84
CA ASN A 48 -4.40 -3.12 -13.02
C ASN A 48 -3.69 -3.18 -11.66
N HIS A 49 -4.38 -2.75 -10.61
CA HIS A 49 -3.87 -2.82 -9.25
C HIS A 49 -4.35 -4.13 -8.62
N SER A 50 -3.40 -4.98 -8.25
CA SER A 50 -3.68 -6.18 -7.46
C SER A 50 -3.66 -5.83 -5.98
N HIS A 51 -4.61 -6.38 -5.22
CA HIS A 51 -4.73 -6.16 -3.79
C HIS A 51 -4.52 -7.45 -3.02
N ILE A 52 -3.77 -7.38 -1.92
CA ILE A 52 -3.61 -8.46 -0.95
C ILE A 52 -4.18 -7.97 0.37
N TRP A 53 -5.09 -8.74 0.96
CA TRP A 53 -5.77 -8.38 2.21
C TRP A 53 -5.24 -9.24 3.33
N LEU A 54 -4.70 -8.61 4.38
CA LEU A 54 -4.16 -9.30 5.56
C LEU A 54 -5.11 -9.14 6.74
N VAL A 55 -5.56 -10.27 7.30
CA VAL A 55 -6.36 -10.29 8.53
C VAL A 55 -5.44 -10.68 9.69
N THR A 56 -5.15 -9.73 10.59
CA THR A 56 -4.18 -9.91 11.68
C THR A 56 -4.78 -9.56 13.05
N GLY A 57 -4.12 -9.99 14.12
CA GLY A 57 -4.59 -9.88 15.50
C GLY A 57 -4.14 -11.03 16.41
N PRO A 58 -4.38 -10.95 17.73
CA PRO A 58 -3.98 -11.97 18.70
C PRO A 58 -4.54 -13.37 18.41
N ALA A 59 -3.93 -14.41 18.99
CA ALA A 59 -4.46 -15.77 18.92
C ALA A 59 -5.87 -15.83 19.55
N GLY A 60 -6.79 -16.58 18.93
CA GLY A 60 -8.16 -16.76 19.43
C GLY A 60 -9.15 -15.62 19.14
N CYS A 61 -8.76 -14.52 18.48
CA CYS A 61 -9.69 -13.43 18.17
C CYS A 61 -10.58 -13.66 16.92
N GLY A 62 -10.55 -14.87 16.33
CA GLY A 62 -11.43 -15.25 15.21
C GLY A 62 -10.96 -14.84 13.80
N LYS A 63 -9.66 -14.55 13.61
CA LYS A 63 -9.10 -14.10 12.32
C LYS A 63 -9.46 -15.02 11.15
N SER A 64 -9.15 -16.33 11.27
CA SER A 64 -9.39 -17.31 10.22
C SER A 64 -10.88 -17.41 9.87
N THR A 65 -11.76 -17.33 10.87
CA THR A 65 -13.21 -17.32 10.64
C THR A 65 -13.66 -16.12 9.81
N VAL A 66 -13.20 -14.92 10.17
CA VAL A 66 -13.55 -13.70 9.43
C VAL A 66 -12.93 -13.70 8.02
N ALA A 67 -11.66 -14.07 7.92
CA ALA A 67 -10.93 -14.12 6.64
C ALA A 67 -11.58 -15.11 5.67
N GLN A 68 -11.92 -16.31 6.12
CA GLN A 68 -12.62 -17.31 5.31
C GLN A 68 -14.00 -16.81 4.87
N SER A 69 -14.75 -16.14 5.76
CA SER A 69 -16.05 -15.57 5.41
C SER A 69 -15.93 -14.49 4.34
N ILE A 70 -14.92 -13.61 4.42
CA ILE A 70 -14.65 -12.58 3.42
C ILE A 70 -14.26 -13.23 2.09
N ALA A 71 -13.35 -14.20 2.12
CA ALA A 71 -12.90 -14.91 0.92
C ALA A 71 -14.06 -15.60 0.20
N ASN A 72 -14.93 -16.31 0.95
CA ASN A 72 -16.11 -16.95 0.39
C ASN A 72 -17.11 -15.96 -0.20
N ALA A 73 -17.37 -14.85 0.50
CA ALA A 73 -18.32 -13.83 0.04
C ALA A 73 -17.85 -13.13 -1.23
N LEU A 74 -16.55 -12.86 -1.35
CA LEU A 74 -15.95 -12.16 -2.49
C LEU A 74 -15.38 -13.11 -3.56
N LYS A 75 -15.46 -14.43 -3.33
CA LYS A 75 -14.87 -15.49 -4.18
C LYS A 75 -13.37 -15.27 -4.45
N LEU A 76 -12.64 -14.89 -3.40
CA LEU A 76 -11.20 -14.67 -3.44
C LEU A 76 -10.45 -15.92 -2.99
N PRO A 77 -9.21 -16.14 -3.47
CA PRO A 77 -8.30 -17.10 -2.87
C PRO A 77 -8.09 -16.80 -1.38
N PHE A 78 -7.95 -17.86 -0.57
CA PHE A 78 -7.65 -17.76 0.86
C PHE A 78 -6.38 -18.55 1.18
N ILE A 79 -5.51 -17.94 1.99
CA ILE A 79 -4.28 -18.54 2.50
C ILE A 79 -4.36 -18.50 4.02
N GLU A 80 -4.26 -19.66 4.69
CA GLU A 80 -4.14 -19.71 6.14
C GLU A 80 -2.68 -19.50 6.53
N GLY A 81 -2.39 -18.40 7.24
CA GLY A 81 -1.03 -17.94 7.48
C GLY A 81 -0.19 -18.93 8.31
N ASP A 82 -0.83 -19.56 9.30
CA ASP A 82 -0.16 -20.44 10.26
C ASP A 82 0.32 -21.76 9.63
N GLU A 83 -0.26 -22.18 8.48
CA GLU A 83 0.13 -23.40 7.75
C GLU A 83 1.52 -23.29 7.10
N PHE A 84 2.02 -22.07 6.89
CA PHE A 84 3.30 -21.82 6.21
C PHE A 84 4.48 -21.70 7.18
N HIS A 85 4.27 -21.97 8.46
CA HIS A 85 5.37 -21.99 9.41
C HIS A 85 6.36 -23.13 9.10
N PRO A 86 7.68 -22.84 9.07
CA PRO A 86 8.69 -23.89 9.01
C PRO A 86 8.53 -24.88 10.18
N PRO A 87 8.88 -26.17 10.01
CA PRO A 87 8.76 -27.17 11.07
C PRO A 87 9.42 -26.75 12.39
N ALA A 88 10.57 -26.07 12.32
CA ALA A 88 11.28 -25.55 13.49
C ALA A 88 10.44 -24.53 14.30
N ASN A 89 9.65 -23.71 13.64
CA ASN A 89 8.78 -22.73 14.30
C ASN A 89 7.59 -23.42 14.96
N VAL A 90 6.98 -24.39 14.28
CA VAL A 90 5.90 -25.21 14.83
C VAL A 90 6.39 -25.94 16.09
N GLU A 91 7.60 -26.50 16.05
CA GLU A 91 8.21 -27.16 17.20
C GLU A 91 8.40 -26.18 18.38
N LYS A 92 8.96 -24.99 18.15
CA LYS A 92 9.11 -23.96 19.20
C LYS A 92 7.77 -23.59 19.83
N MET A 93 6.77 -23.28 19.00
CA MET A 93 5.45 -22.88 19.48
C MET A 93 4.74 -24.00 20.24
N SER A 94 4.87 -25.26 19.80
CA SER A 94 4.27 -26.41 20.52
C SER A 94 4.88 -26.63 21.91
N LYS A 95 6.12 -26.18 22.13
CA LYS A 95 6.79 -26.15 23.44
C LYS A 95 6.48 -24.89 24.26
N GLY A 96 5.61 -24.00 23.76
CA GLY A 96 5.32 -22.70 24.38
C GLY A 96 6.47 -21.70 24.30
N ILE A 97 7.47 -21.96 23.44
CA ILE A 97 8.61 -21.06 23.24
C ILE A 97 8.20 -19.99 22.22
N PRO A 98 8.24 -18.69 22.58
CA PRO A 98 7.88 -17.63 21.65
C PRO A 98 8.89 -17.52 20.51
N LEU A 99 8.39 -17.23 19.31
CA LEU A 99 9.23 -16.96 18.14
C LEU A 99 9.93 -15.60 18.26
N THR A 100 11.16 -15.54 17.78
CA THR A 100 11.89 -14.30 17.55
C THR A 100 11.56 -13.71 16.18
N ASP A 101 11.96 -12.47 15.92
CA ASP A 101 11.74 -11.87 14.59
C ASP A 101 12.54 -12.56 13.49
N ALA A 102 13.72 -13.10 13.83
CA ALA A 102 14.51 -13.92 12.91
C ALA A 102 13.76 -15.20 12.52
N ASP A 103 13.08 -15.85 13.47
CA ASP A 103 12.26 -17.04 13.20
C ASP A 103 11.10 -16.73 12.24
N ARG A 104 10.54 -15.52 12.32
CA ARG A 104 9.40 -15.10 11.48
C ARG A 104 9.80 -14.75 10.05
N TRP A 105 11.06 -14.43 9.78
CA TRP A 105 11.48 -13.95 8.45
C TRP A 105 11.24 -14.98 7.35
N ASP A 106 11.63 -16.23 7.59
CA ASP A 106 11.43 -17.30 6.61
C ASP A 106 9.95 -17.55 6.36
N TRP A 107 9.14 -17.56 7.43
CA TRP A 107 7.69 -17.70 7.34
C TRP A 107 7.04 -16.58 6.51
N LEU A 108 7.39 -15.32 6.77
CA LEU A 108 6.85 -14.18 6.04
C LEU A 108 7.27 -14.18 4.57
N THR A 109 8.47 -14.69 4.27
CA THR A 109 8.96 -14.83 2.90
C THR A 109 8.12 -15.85 2.14
N THR A 110 7.89 -17.03 2.73
CA THR A 110 7.04 -18.06 2.13
C THR A 110 5.60 -17.55 1.90
N LEU A 111 5.02 -16.83 2.87
CA LEU A 111 3.68 -16.26 2.71
C LEU A 111 3.60 -15.24 1.57
N ARG A 112 4.65 -14.41 1.41
CA ARG A 112 4.73 -13.46 0.30
C ARG A 112 4.79 -14.19 -1.05
N GLU A 113 5.61 -15.22 -1.15
CA GLU A 113 5.75 -16.01 -2.39
C GLU A 113 4.42 -16.67 -2.77
N GLU A 114 3.74 -17.26 -1.79
CA GLU A 114 2.43 -17.88 -2.01
C GLU A 114 1.37 -16.85 -2.42
N ALA A 115 1.32 -15.68 -1.76
CA ALA A 115 0.39 -14.62 -2.13
C ALA A 115 0.63 -14.12 -3.56
N LEU A 116 1.90 -13.99 -3.99
CA LEU A 116 2.23 -13.59 -5.36
C LEU A 116 1.85 -14.67 -6.38
N ARG A 117 2.04 -15.95 -6.04
CA ARG A 117 1.63 -17.08 -6.89
C ARG A 117 0.12 -17.05 -7.18
N GLN A 118 -0.69 -16.86 -6.13
CA GLN A 118 -2.16 -16.77 -6.27
C GLN A 118 -2.61 -15.60 -7.14
N LEU A 119 -1.87 -14.49 -7.14
CA LEU A 119 -2.17 -13.33 -8.00
C LEU A 119 -1.88 -13.56 -9.49
N VAL A 120 -0.95 -14.45 -9.82
CA VAL A 120 -0.64 -14.81 -11.22
C VAL A 120 -1.66 -15.81 -11.76
N ASP A 121 -2.17 -16.69 -10.88
CA ASP A 121 -3.10 -17.77 -11.23
C ASP A 121 -4.59 -17.30 -11.28
N SER A 122 -4.89 -16.07 -10.83
CA SER A 122 -6.24 -15.48 -10.75
C SER A 122 -6.56 -14.57 -11.93
#